data_AF-A0A2H6K0N2-F1
#
_entry.id   AF-A0A2H6K0N2-F1
#
_cell.length_a   1.000
_cell.length_b   1.000
_cell.length_c   1.000
_cell.angle_alpha   90.00
_cell.angle_beta   90.00
_cell.angle_gamma   90.00
#
_symmetry.space_group_name_H-M   'P 1'
#
loop_
_entity.id
_entity.type
_entity.pdbx_description
1 polymer ?
#
loop_
_entity_poly.entity_id
_entity_poly.type
_entity_poly.pdbx_seq_one_letter_code
_entity_poly.pdbx_strand_id
1 'polypeptide(L)'
;MLRPGLFHQMIWIDTIYSMIIVVTSLAIYLRTRELYELSDHKGIKYFSYTFLFFGASFFLRSLVHLFARLVDMPFFAFRHELIFLLVFTGSMAVLSLLYSVLWKRFQEIPINPLIILTAFSTIIAGATLIGRMRFFILLLQVLIFTVAIIIGYIDYLKSKKGAHTRLFLLYSLLFFSWIANVFAHFTTRLSLTIGLALYTISTALFLLILYSVLRITRVE
;
A
#
# COMPACT_ATOMS: atom_id res chain seq x y z
N MET A 1 -15.33 14.00 22.32
CA MET A 1 -16.61 13.42 21.87
C MET A 1 -16.97 14.06 20.53
N LEU A 2 -17.01 13.29 19.44
CA LEU A 2 -17.45 13.77 18.12
C LEU A 2 -19.00 13.81 18.09
N ARG A 3 -19.58 14.84 17.49
CA ARG A 3 -21.05 14.89 17.27
C ARG A 3 -21.46 13.67 16.41
N PRO A 4 -22.53 12.93 16.78
CA PRO A 4 -22.91 11.68 16.12
C PRO A 4 -23.13 11.81 14.59
N GLY A 5 -23.57 12.98 14.11
CA GLY A 5 -23.69 13.25 12.67
C GLY A 5 -22.35 13.27 11.91
N LEU A 6 -21.25 13.70 12.53
CA LEU A 6 -19.92 13.75 11.89
C LEU A 6 -19.35 12.35 11.65
N PHE A 7 -19.63 11.41 12.54
CA PHE A 7 -19.16 10.04 12.41
C PHE A 7 -19.73 9.36 11.16
N HIS A 8 -21.00 9.62 10.84
CA HIS A 8 -21.64 9.06 9.65
C HIS A 8 -21.03 9.60 8.35
N GLN A 9 -20.76 10.92 8.30
CA GLN A 9 -20.13 11.54 7.13
C GLN A 9 -18.71 11.00 6.89
N MET A 10 -17.93 10.77 7.96
CA MET A 10 -16.58 10.21 7.86
C MET A 10 -16.55 8.82 7.22
N ILE A 11 -17.51 7.94 7.53
CA ILE A 11 -17.55 6.59 6.95
C ILE A 11 -17.75 6.62 5.44
N TRP A 12 -18.65 7.49 4.96
CA TRP A 12 -18.90 7.64 3.53
C TRP A 12 -17.67 8.19 2.80
N ILE A 13 -17.02 9.20 3.38
CA ILE A 13 -15.77 9.77 2.85
C ILE A 13 -14.69 8.69 2.75
N ASP A 14 -14.46 7.93 3.83
CA ASP A 14 -13.46 6.85 3.86
C ASP A 14 -13.77 5.75 2.82
N THR A 15 -15.05 5.43 2.62
CA THR A 15 -15.52 4.41 1.68
C THR A 15 -15.30 4.85 0.24
N ILE A 16 -15.73 6.07 -0.12
CA ILE A 16 -15.54 6.63 -1.46
C ILE A 16 -14.06 6.74 -1.78
N TYR A 17 -13.26 7.29 -0.86
CA TYR A 17 -11.81 7.37 -1.01
C TYR A 17 -11.19 5.98 -1.23
N SER A 18 -11.56 4.98 -0.41
CA SER A 18 -11.05 3.62 -0.56
C SER A 18 -11.40 3.03 -1.92
N MET A 19 -12.62 3.23 -2.43
CA MET A 19 -13.02 2.75 -3.76
C MET A 19 -12.19 3.38 -4.88
N ILE A 20 -11.92 4.69 -4.81
CA ILE A 20 -11.06 5.38 -5.79
C ILE A 20 -9.65 4.76 -5.78
N ILE A 21 -9.09 4.51 -4.60
CA ILE A 21 -7.76 3.90 -4.48
C ILE A 21 -7.77 2.44 -4.99
N VAL A 22 -8.82 1.67 -4.72
CA VAL A 22 -8.96 0.29 -5.22
C VAL A 22 -8.96 0.26 -6.74
N VAL A 23 -9.82 1.06 -7.37
CA VAL A 23 -9.93 1.12 -8.85
C VAL A 23 -8.61 1.58 -9.45
N THR A 24 -7.99 2.61 -8.89
CA THR A 24 -6.70 3.14 -9.36
C THR A 24 -5.58 2.10 -9.21
N SER A 25 -5.52 1.39 -8.09
CA SER A 25 -4.51 0.35 -7.85
C SER A 25 -4.68 -0.84 -8.78
N LEU A 26 -5.91 -1.27 -9.05
CA LEU A 26 -6.18 -2.34 -10.01
C LEU A 26 -5.80 -1.91 -11.44
N ALA A 27 -6.11 -0.67 -11.83
CA ALA A 27 -5.69 -0.13 -13.13
C ALA A 27 -4.16 -0.10 -13.27
N ILE A 28 -3.43 0.31 -12.23
CA ILE A 28 -1.97 0.27 -12.22
C ILE A 28 -1.48 -1.18 -12.35
N TYR A 29 -2.02 -2.10 -11.55
CA TYR A 29 -1.65 -3.52 -11.57
C TYR A 29 -1.79 -4.15 -12.95
N LEU A 30 -2.92 -3.92 -13.63
CA LEU A 30 -3.16 -4.48 -14.97
C LEU A 30 -2.12 -3.95 -15.98
N ARG A 31 -1.85 -2.65 -15.96
CA ARG A 31 -0.87 -2.01 -16.86
C ARG A 31 0.56 -2.43 -16.58
N THR A 32 0.96 -2.52 -15.33
CA THR A 32 2.32 -2.97 -14.97
C THR A 32 2.49 -4.46 -15.18
N ARG A 33 1.41 -5.26 -15.15
CA ARG A 33 1.45 -6.68 -15.53
C ARG A 33 1.70 -6.85 -17.02
N GLU A 34 1.00 -6.11 -17.88
CA GLU A 34 1.25 -6.08 -19.33
C GLU A 34 2.73 -5.75 -19.62
N LEU A 35 3.27 -4.71 -18.97
CA LEU A 35 4.69 -4.34 -19.08
C LEU A 35 5.65 -5.44 -18.60
N TYR A 36 5.28 -6.21 -17.58
CA TYR A 36 6.08 -7.34 -17.11
C TYR A 36 6.12 -8.47 -18.13
N GLU A 37 4.97 -8.80 -18.74
CA GLU A 37 4.88 -9.86 -19.75
C GLU A 37 5.75 -9.55 -20.99
N LEU A 38 5.97 -8.26 -21.31
CA LEU A 38 6.86 -7.83 -22.40
C LEU A 38 8.36 -7.79 -22.04
N SER A 39 8.69 -7.43 -20.80
CA SER A 39 10.09 -7.17 -20.38
C SER A 39 10.78 -8.32 -19.64
N ASP A 40 10.01 -9.28 -19.13
CA ASP A 40 10.44 -10.37 -18.22
C ASP A 40 11.25 -9.90 -16.99
N HIS A 41 11.12 -8.63 -16.61
CA HIS A 41 11.88 -8.05 -15.51
C HIS A 41 11.21 -8.34 -14.17
N LYS A 42 11.78 -9.27 -13.38
CA LYS A 42 11.19 -9.71 -12.09
C LYS A 42 10.85 -8.55 -11.15
N GLY A 43 11.62 -7.46 -11.12
CA GLY A 43 11.29 -6.28 -10.31
C GLY A 43 9.91 -5.68 -10.63
N ILE A 44 9.53 -5.61 -11.91
CA ILE A 44 8.24 -5.07 -12.36
C ILE A 44 7.09 -5.97 -11.90
N LYS A 45 7.29 -7.29 -11.88
CA LYS A 45 6.30 -8.24 -11.35
C LYS A 45 5.91 -7.94 -9.90
N TYR A 46 6.89 -7.75 -9.01
CA TYR A 46 6.61 -7.46 -7.59
C TYR A 46 6.13 -6.01 -7.37
N PHE A 47 6.53 -5.08 -8.26
CA PHE A 47 5.92 -3.75 -8.30
C PHE A 47 4.42 -3.85 -8.61
N SER A 48 4.02 -4.66 -9.60
CA SER A 48 2.60 -4.94 -9.88
C SER A 48 1.88 -5.53 -8.66
N TYR A 49 2.47 -6.55 -8.02
CA TYR A 49 1.88 -7.16 -6.82
C TYR A 49 1.68 -6.18 -5.67
N THR A 50 2.53 -5.16 -5.55
CA THR A 50 2.35 -4.09 -4.56
C THR A 50 0.99 -3.41 -4.71
N PHE A 51 0.60 -3.05 -5.94
CA PHE A 51 -0.70 -2.41 -6.19
C PHE A 51 -1.88 -3.36 -6.01
N LEU A 52 -1.71 -4.63 -6.37
CA LEU A 52 -2.74 -5.64 -6.11
C LEU A 52 -3.03 -5.75 -4.61
N PHE A 53 -1.99 -5.86 -3.79
CA PHE A 53 -2.13 -5.96 -2.33
C PHE A 53 -2.56 -4.64 -1.69
N PHE A 54 -2.16 -3.48 -2.23
CA PHE A 54 -2.71 -2.20 -1.81
C PHE A 54 -4.21 -2.13 -2.07
N GLY A 55 -4.65 -2.41 -3.30
CA GLY A 55 -6.06 -2.47 -3.65
C GLY A 55 -6.84 -3.42 -2.72
N ALA A 56 -6.33 -4.62 -2.50
CA ALA A 56 -6.93 -5.57 -1.56
C ALA A 56 -7.04 -5.02 -0.13
N SER A 57 -5.99 -4.36 0.38
CA SER A 57 -5.98 -3.77 1.72
C SER A 57 -7.02 -2.64 1.86
N PHE A 58 -7.12 -1.73 0.89
CA PHE A 58 -8.14 -0.67 0.88
C PHE A 58 -9.57 -1.22 0.71
N PHE A 59 -9.74 -2.26 -0.11
CA PHE A 59 -11.01 -2.94 -0.27
C PHE A 59 -11.47 -3.58 1.05
N LEU A 60 -10.60 -4.36 1.70
CA LEU A 60 -10.87 -4.95 3.02
C LEU A 60 -11.18 -3.88 4.07
N ARG A 61 -10.45 -2.77 4.07
CA ARG A 61 -10.73 -1.63 4.96
C ARG A 61 -12.14 -1.08 4.73
N SER A 62 -12.54 -0.87 3.48
CA SER A 62 -13.88 -0.40 3.14
C SER A 62 -14.96 -1.38 3.60
N LEU A 63 -14.75 -2.69 3.40
CA LEU A 63 -15.66 -3.72 3.89
C LEU A 63 -15.82 -3.68 5.41
N VAL A 64 -14.71 -3.55 6.16
CA VAL A 64 -14.75 -3.42 7.63
C VAL A 64 -15.62 -2.23 8.05
N HIS A 65 -15.49 -1.08 7.39
CA HIS A 65 -16.29 0.10 7.70
C HIS A 65 -17.77 -0.06 7.34
N LEU A 66 -18.08 -0.68 6.19
CA LEU A 66 -19.44 -0.94 5.75
C LEU A 66 -20.15 -1.95 6.66
N PHE A 67 -19.51 -3.08 6.97
CA PHE A 67 -20.08 -4.09 7.86
C PHE A 67 -20.30 -3.58 9.28
N ALA A 68 -19.37 -2.76 9.79
CA ALA A 68 -19.52 -2.13 11.10
C ALA A 68 -20.74 -1.19 11.17
N ARG A 69 -21.27 -0.74 10.03
CA ARG A 69 -22.43 0.16 9.96
C ARG A 69 -23.74 -0.55 9.59
N LEU A 70 -23.70 -1.47 8.64
CA LEU A 70 -24.91 -2.04 8.04
C LEU A 70 -25.57 -3.10 8.91
N VAL A 71 -24.77 -3.87 9.66
CA VAL A 71 -25.29 -5.15 10.19
C VAL A 71 -25.66 -5.05 11.67
N ASP A 72 -25.22 -4.05 12.43
CA ASP A 72 -25.35 -3.96 13.91
C ASP A 72 -25.04 -5.28 14.67
N MET A 73 -24.51 -6.27 13.96
CA MET A 73 -24.13 -7.58 14.46
C MET A 73 -22.96 -7.39 15.43
N PRO A 74 -22.80 -8.31 16.40
CA PRO A 74 -21.60 -8.35 17.21
C PRO A 74 -20.41 -8.63 16.31
N PHE A 75 -19.80 -7.55 15.81
CA PHE A 75 -18.61 -7.49 14.95
C PHE A 75 -17.44 -8.27 15.54
N PHE A 76 -17.54 -8.65 16.81
CA PHE A 76 -16.60 -9.48 17.56
C PHE A 76 -16.22 -10.79 16.87
N ALA A 77 -17.15 -11.48 16.19
CA ALA A 77 -16.89 -12.82 15.67
C ALA A 77 -15.86 -12.85 14.52
N PHE A 78 -15.86 -11.84 13.63
CA PHE A 78 -14.96 -11.79 12.46
C PHE A 78 -13.89 -10.69 12.56
N ARG A 79 -13.84 -9.98 13.69
CA ARG A 79 -12.95 -8.83 13.86
C ARG A 79 -11.48 -9.22 13.74
N HIS A 80 -11.10 -10.36 14.29
CA HIS A 80 -9.69 -10.77 14.36
C HIS A 80 -9.20 -11.21 12.98
N GLU A 81 -10.02 -11.95 12.26
CA GLU A 81 -9.78 -12.47 10.91
C GLU A 81 -9.65 -11.32 9.90
N LEU A 82 -10.57 -10.34 9.96
CA LEU A 82 -10.52 -9.17 9.09
C LEU A 82 -9.32 -8.28 9.40
N ILE A 83 -8.99 -8.06 10.67
CA ILE A 83 -7.77 -7.32 11.05
C ILE A 83 -6.53 -8.05 10.58
N PHE A 84 -6.47 -9.38 10.75
CA PHE A 84 -5.36 -10.20 10.27
C PHE A 84 -5.18 -10.05 8.77
N LEU A 85 -6.25 -10.23 7.98
CA LEU A 85 -6.25 -10.06 6.53
C LEU A 85 -5.82 -8.66 6.09
N LEU A 86 -6.31 -7.63 6.78
CA LEU A 86 -5.95 -6.24 6.51
C LEU A 86 -4.45 -5.98 6.74
N VAL A 87 -3.90 -6.47 7.84
CA VAL A 87 -2.48 -6.31 8.19
C VAL A 87 -1.59 -7.16 7.29
N PHE A 88 -2.03 -8.38 6.96
CA PHE A 88 -1.35 -9.29 6.04
C PHE A 88 -1.24 -8.67 4.64
N THR A 89 -2.37 -8.22 4.06
CA THR A 89 -2.38 -7.58 2.73
C THR A 89 -1.60 -6.28 2.72
N GLY A 90 -1.72 -5.44 3.75
CA GLY A 90 -0.93 -4.22 3.90
C GLY A 90 0.57 -4.52 3.95
N SER A 91 0.99 -5.48 4.78
CA SER A 91 2.40 -5.89 4.88
C SER A 91 2.91 -6.52 3.59
N MET A 92 2.10 -7.34 2.90
CA MET A 92 2.45 -7.89 1.60
C MET A 92 2.67 -6.81 0.54
N ALA A 93 1.88 -5.73 0.56
CA ALA A 93 2.08 -4.60 -0.34
C ALA A 93 3.46 -3.96 -0.10
N VAL A 94 3.79 -3.65 1.15
CA VAL A 94 5.08 -3.02 1.51
C VAL A 94 6.27 -3.95 1.22
N LEU A 95 6.18 -5.23 1.58
CA LEU A 95 7.25 -6.20 1.36
C LEU A 95 7.46 -6.48 -0.13
N SER A 96 6.38 -6.54 -0.92
CA SER A 96 6.48 -6.67 -2.39
C SER A 96 7.18 -5.45 -3.00
N LEU A 97 6.89 -4.26 -2.49
CA LEU A 97 7.56 -3.05 -2.93
C LEU A 97 9.06 -3.08 -2.60
N LEU A 98 9.40 -3.42 -1.36
CA LEU A 98 10.79 -3.56 -0.95
C LEU A 98 11.52 -4.57 -1.83
N TYR A 99 10.91 -5.73 -2.07
CA TYR A 99 11.49 -6.74 -2.93
C TYR A 99 11.65 -6.24 -4.38
N SER A 100 10.71 -5.46 -4.90
CA SER A 100 10.81 -4.87 -6.25
C SER A 100 12.00 -3.92 -6.40
N VAL A 101 12.45 -3.28 -5.31
CA VAL A 101 13.68 -2.46 -5.28
C VAL A 101 14.91 -3.36 -5.15
N LEU A 102 14.85 -4.37 -4.29
CA LEU A 102 15.99 -5.23 -3.95
C LEU A 102 16.19 -6.45 -4.87
N TRP A 103 15.35 -6.62 -5.89
CA TRP A 103 15.30 -7.85 -6.69
C TRP A 103 16.66 -8.28 -7.26
N LYS A 104 17.52 -7.33 -7.68
CA LYS A 104 18.88 -7.61 -8.19
C LYS A 104 19.76 -8.30 -7.16
N ARG A 105 19.60 -7.97 -5.88
CA ARG A 105 20.41 -8.49 -4.77
C ARG A 105 19.96 -9.88 -4.33
N PHE A 106 18.71 -10.25 -4.64
CA PHE A 106 18.11 -11.51 -4.22
C PHE A 106 17.88 -12.49 -5.38
N GLN A 107 18.45 -12.21 -6.56
CA GLN A 107 18.31 -13.09 -7.73
C GLN A 107 19.01 -14.44 -7.55
N GLU A 108 20.04 -14.50 -6.70
CA GLU A 108 20.83 -15.71 -6.45
C GLU A 108 20.18 -16.67 -5.44
N ILE A 109 19.13 -16.25 -4.73
CA ILE A 109 18.46 -17.12 -3.76
C ILE A 109 17.54 -18.09 -4.53
N PRO A 110 17.70 -19.43 -4.37
CA PRO A 110 16.92 -20.42 -5.11
C PRO A 110 15.46 -20.55 -4.63
N ILE A 111 15.13 -19.94 -3.49
CA ILE A 111 13.80 -19.98 -2.88
C ILE A 111 12.90 -18.96 -3.58
N ASN A 112 11.65 -19.36 -3.90
CA ASN A 112 10.66 -18.44 -4.45
C ASN A 112 10.41 -17.27 -3.48
N PRO A 113 10.70 -16.01 -3.88
CA PRO A 113 10.58 -14.87 -2.99
C PRO A 113 9.17 -14.68 -2.44
N LEU A 114 8.13 -15.08 -3.19
CA LEU A 114 6.74 -14.95 -2.73
C LEU A 114 6.47 -15.76 -1.45
N ILE A 115 7.13 -16.92 -1.28
CA ILE A 115 7.03 -17.72 -0.05
C ILE A 115 7.64 -16.96 1.12
N ILE A 116 8.82 -16.35 0.92
CA ILE A 116 9.51 -15.55 1.94
C ILE A 116 8.64 -14.35 2.35
N LEU A 117 8.13 -13.58 1.38
CA LEU A 117 7.28 -12.43 1.66
C LEU A 117 5.98 -12.82 2.37
N THR A 118 5.37 -13.95 1.99
CA THR A 118 4.16 -14.49 2.62
C THR A 118 4.44 -14.92 4.07
N ALA A 119 5.58 -15.57 4.33
CA ALA A 119 5.99 -15.95 5.68
C ALA A 119 6.18 -14.71 6.57
N PHE A 120 6.94 -13.70 6.11
CA PHE A 120 7.15 -12.46 6.87
C PHE A 120 5.86 -11.68 7.13
N SER A 121 5.01 -11.52 6.13
CA SER A 121 3.72 -10.83 6.30
C SER A 121 2.79 -11.57 7.26
N THR A 122 2.79 -12.91 7.23
CA THR A 122 2.04 -13.75 8.18
C THR A 122 2.56 -13.58 9.60
N ILE A 123 3.88 -13.55 9.81
CA ILE A 123 4.49 -13.30 11.12
C ILE A 123 4.10 -11.91 11.65
N ILE A 124 4.16 -10.88 10.81
CA ILE A 124 3.77 -9.50 11.17
C ILE A 124 2.28 -9.45 11.54
N ALA A 125 1.42 -10.09 10.75
CA ALA A 125 -0.02 -10.13 10.99
C ALA A 125 -0.36 -10.92 12.27
N GLY A 126 0.31 -12.05 12.52
CA GLY A 126 0.14 -12.85 13.74
C GLY A 126 0.61 -12.10 14.99
N ALA A 127 1.80 -11.47 14.94
CA ALA A 127 2.33 -10.65 16.03
C ALA A 127 1.39 -9.47 16.38
N THR A 128 0.70 -8.92 15.37
CA THR A 128 -0.28 -7.85 15.56
C THR A 128 -1.47 -8.27 16.42
N LEU A 129 -1.99 -9.47 16.22
CA LEU A 129 -3.12 -9.99 16.98
C LEU A 129 -2.77 -10.18 18.45
N ILE A 130 -1.55 -10.65 18.73
CA ILE A 130 -1.07 -10.92 20.09
C ILE A 130 -0.75 -9.60 20.81
N GLY A 131 0.03 -8.73 20.16
CA GLY A 131 0.59 -7.54 20.81
C GLY A 131 -0.43 -6.46 21.14
N ARG A 132 -1.60 -6.42 20.48
CA ARG A 132 -2.63 -5.36 20.58
C ARG A 132 -2.13 -3.92 20.34
N MET A 133 -0.83 -3.71 20.13
CA MET A 133 -0.21 -2.39 19.96
C MET A 133 -0.12 -2.02 18.48
N ARG A 134 -1.20 -1.44 17.95
CA ARG A 134 -1.30 -0.97 16.55
C ARG A 134 -0.15 -0.05 16.13
N PHE A 135 0.40 0.70 17.07
CA PHE A 135 1.49 1.65 16.84
C PHE A 135 2.79 0.95 16.39
N PHE A 136 3.13 -0.20 16.98
CA PHE A 136 4.37 -0.91 16.65
C PHE A 136 4.42 -1.40 15.21
N ILE A 137 3.28 -1.79 14.64
CA ILE A 137 3.22 -2.27 13.24
C ILE A 137 3.42 -1.12 12.27
N LEU A 138 2.82 0.02 12.56
CA LEU A 138 3.02 1.22 11.76
C LEU A 138 4.48 1.66 11.83
N LEU A 139 5.10 1.62 13.01
CA LEU A 139 6.53 1.89 13.18
C LEU A 139 7.40 0.90 12.37
N LEU A 140 7.07 -0.39 12.41
CA LEU A 140 7.77 -1.41 11.64
C LEU A 140 7.65 -1.18 10.12
N GLN A 141 6.45 -0.85 9.63
CA GLN A 141 6.22 -0.55 8.22
C GLN A 141 6.97 0.71 7.79
N VAL A 142 6.96 1.78 8.61
CA VAL A 142 7.76 2.99 8.37
C VAL A 142 9.25 2.66 8.30
N LEU A 143 9.76 1.82 9.21
CA LEU A 143 11.16 1.40 9.22
C LEU A 143 11.52 0.64 7.93
N ILE A 144 10.70 -0.34 7.54
CA ILE A 144 10.89 -1.13 6.32
C ILE A 144 10.94 -0.23 5.08
N PHE A 145 10.01 0.71 4.96
CA PHE A 145 10.01 1.66 3.86
C PHE A 145 11.22 2.60 3.87
N THR A 146 11.64 3.08 5.05
CA THR A 146 12.81 3.95 5.18
C THR A 146 14.06 3.24 4.65
N VAL A 147 14.23 1.96 4.98
CA VAL A 147 15.29 1.12 4.43
C VAL A 147 15.16 0.98 2.91
N ALA A 148 13.94 0.77 2.39
CA ALA A 148 13.69 0.68 0.95
C ALA A 148 14.16 1.93 0.19
N ILE A 149 13.87 3.11 0.74
CA ILE A 149 14.24 4.41 0.14
C ILE A 149 15.73 4.63 0.20
N ILE A 150 16.36 4.35 1.34
CA ILE A 150 17.82 4.50 1.49
C ILE A 150 18.52 3.62 0.45
N ILE A 151 18.11 2.36 0.32
CA ILE A 151 18.71 1.46 -0.67
C ILE A 151 18.41 1.94 -2.09
N GLY A 152 17.17 2.32 -2.39
CA GLY A 152 16.78 2.86 -3.69
C GLY A 152 17.56 4.13 -4.06
N TYR A 153 17.86 4.99 -3.08
CA TYR A 153 18.63 6.22 -3.27
C TYR A 153 20.12 5.92 -3.50
N ILE A 154 20.71 4.98 -2.77
CA ILE A 154 22.08 4.53 -3.02
C ILE A 154 22.22 3.93 -4.43
N ASP A 155 21.26 3.10 -4.85
CA ASP A 155 21.26 2.50 -6.17
C ASP A 155 21.02 3.55 -7.27
N TYR A 156 20.23 4.59 -6.99
CA TYR A 156 20.07 5.77 -7.85
C TYR A 156 21.39 6.52 -8.06
N LEU A 157 22.14 6.82 -6.99
CA LEU A 157 23.43 7.52 -7.07
C LEU A 157 24.47 6.75 -7.90
N LYS A 158 24.42 5.41 -7.86
CA LYS A 158 25.34 4.54 -8.63
C LYS A 158 24.99 4.46 -10.11
N SER A 159 23.74 4.74 -10.51
CA SER A 159 23.30 4.59 -11.89
C SER A 159 23.48 5.87 -12.70
N LYS A 160 24.42 5.87 -13.66
CA LYS A 160 24.66 7.01 -14.57
C LYS A 160 23.63 7.18 -15.71
N LYS A 161 22.50 6.46 -15.74
CA LYS A 161 21.51 6.52 -16.84
C LYS A 161 20.06 6.71 -16.35
N GLY A 162 19.37 7.69 -16.94
CA GLY A 162 18.08 8.24 -16.49
C GLY A 162 16.85 7.31 -16.42
N ALA A 163 16.96 6.04 -16.83
CA ALA A 163 15.87 5.07 -16.69
C ALA A 163 15.64 4.67 -15.22
N HIS A 164 16.70 4.55 -14.42
CA HIS A 164 16.57 4.24 -12.98
C HIS A 164 15.97 5.40 -12.18
N THR A 165 16.10 6.65 -12.65
CA THR A 165 15.50 7.83 -12.03
C THR A 165 13.98 7.74 -11.97
N ARG A 166 13.33 7.23 -13.03
CA ARG A 166 11.85 7.18 -13.10
C ARG A 166 11.27 6.16 -12.12
N LEU A 167 11.89 4.99 -12.01
CA LEU A 167 11.47 3.96 -11.05
C LEU A 167 11.67 4.46 -9.61
N PHE A 168 12.81 5.08 -9.30
CA PHE A 168 13.05 5.68 -7.99
C PHE A 168 12.00 6.73 -7.61
N LEU A 169 11.60 7.58 -8.56
CA LEU A 169 10.56 8.58 -8.35
C LEU A 169 9.20 7.93 -8.06
N LEU A 170 8.83 6.85 -8.77
CA LEU A 170 7.61 6.09 -8.51
C LEU A 170 7.61 5.44 -7.12
N TYR A 171 8.73 4.82 -6.71
CA TYR A 171 8.87 4.23 -5.38
C TYR A 171 8.75 5.29 -4.28
N SER A 172 9.36 6.45 -4.49
CA SER A 172 9.31 7.56 -3.54
C SER A 172 7.89 8.12 -3.41
N LEU A 173 7.18 8.34 -4.54
CA LEU A 173 5.78 8.78 -4.55
C LEU A 173 4.88 7.80 -3.81
N LEU A 174 5.05 6.49 -4.05
CA LEU A 174 4.24 5.46 -3.39
C LEU A 174 4.45 5.47 -1.88
N PHE A 175 5.69 5.64 -1.43
CA PHE A 175 6.00 5.79 -0.01
C PHE A 175 5.35 7.03 0.59
N PHE A 176 5.47 8.20 -0.05
CA PHE A 176 4.85 9.43 0.44
C PHE A 176 3.33 9.31 0.48
N SER A 177 2.72 8.66 -0.51
CA SER A 177 1.28 8.37 -0.51
C SER A 177 0.89 7.46 0.65
N TRP A 178 1.66 6.41 0.91
CA TRP A 178 1.42 5.52 2.03
C TRP A 178 1.53 6.24 3.38
N ILE A 179 2.58 7.04 3.58
CA ILE A 179 2.74 7.87 4.78
C ILE A 179 1.56 8.83 4.93
N ALA A 180 1.20 9.56 3.87
CA ALA A 180 0.08 10.50 3.88
C ALA A 180 -1.22 9.79 4.29
N ASN A 181 -1.45 8.57 3.81
CA ASN A 181 -2.61 7.77 4.18
C ASN A 181 -2.59 7.31 5.66
N VAL A 182 -1.41 6.92 6.18
CA VAL A 182 -1.25 6.59 7.60
C VAL A 182 -1.52 7.81 8.47
N PHE A 183 -0.91 8.96 8.13
CA PHE A 183 -1.15 10.22 8.82
C PHE A 183 -2.61 10.64 8.74
N ALA A 184 -3.25 10.51 7.57
CA ALA A 184 -4.67 10.82 7.41
C ALA A 184 -5.50 10.02 8.43
N HIS A 185 -5.26 8.71 8.56
CA HIS A 185 -5.99 7.90 9.53
C HIS A 185 -5.87 8.40 10.98
N PHE A 186 -4.70 8.89 11.38
CA PHE A 186 -4.52 9.49 12.71
C PHE A 186 -5.17 10.87 12.81
N THR A 187 -4.97 11.73 11.80
CA THR A 187 -5.37 13.14 11.84
C THR A 187 -6.85 13.36 11.58
N THR A 188 -7.54 12.53 10.80
CA THR A 188 -9.00 12.65 10.60
C THR A 188 -9.77 12.52 11.93
N ARG A 189 -9.19 11.86 12.94
CA ARG A 189 -9.73 11.82 14.30
C ARG A 189 -9.61 13.16 15.05
N LEU A 190 -8.64 13.98 14.68
CA LEU A 190 -8.35 15.28 15.29
C LEU A 190 -9.02 16.44 14.53
N SER A 191 -8.94 16.42 13.19
CA SER A 191 -9.52 17.47 12.32
C SER A 191 -9.94 16.87 10.97
N LEU A 192 -11.23 17.01 10.66
CA LEU A 192 -11.82 16.55 9.39
C LEU A 192 -11.17 17.25 8.19
N THR A 193 -10.90 18.56 8.29
CA THR A 193 -10.31 19.35 7.20
C THR A 193 -8.92 18.84 6.82
N ILE A 194 -8.09 18.54 7.82
CA ILE A 194 -6.73 18.01 7.57
C ILE A 194 -6.82 16.59 7.00
N GLY A 195 -7.73 15.75 7.50
CA GLY A 195 -7.97 14.41 6.96
C GLY A 195 -8.37 14.43 5.48
N LEU A 196 -9.32 15.31 5.10
CA LEU A 196 -9.75 15.49 3.72
C LEU A 196 -8.62 15.99 2.81
N ALA A 197 -7.80 16.93 3.29
CA ALA A 197 -6.63 17.40 2.55
C ALA A 197 -5.64 16.25 2.28
N LEU A 198 -5.37 15.41 3.29
CA LEU A 198 -4.48 14.26 3.14
C LEU A 198 -5.05 13.17 2.22
N TYR A 199 -6.36 12.90 2.26
CA TYR A 199 -7.00 11.99 1.28
C TYR A 199 -6.92 12.52 -0.14
N THR A 200 -7.09 13.84 -0.32
CA THR A 200 -6.95 14.48 -1.63
C THR A 200 -5.52 14.36 -2.16
N ILE A 201 -4.52 14.65 -1.31
CA ILE A 201 -3.10 14.50 -1.66
C ILE A 201 -2.78 13.04 -2.02
N SER A 202 -3.21 12.08 -1.19
CA SER A 202 -2.98 10.65 -1.45
C SER A 202 -3.61 10.21 -2.78
N THR A 203 -4.85 10.63 -3.05
CA THR A 203 -5.54 10.33 -4.30
C THR A 203 -4.78 10.92 -5.50
N ALA A 204 -4.36 12.19 -5.40
CA ALA A 204 -3.56 12.83 -6.45
C ALA A 204 -2.25 12.07 -6.70
N LEU A 205 -1.57 11.59 -5.66
CA LEU A 205 -0.34 10.79 -5.80
C LEU A 205 -0.61 9.46 -6.53
N PHE A 206 -1.68 8.74 -6.19
CA PHE A 206 -2.06 7.51 -6.90
C PHE A 206 -2.41 7.77 -8.36
N LEU A 207 -3.12 8.86 -8.67
CA LEU A 207 -3.43 9.26 -10.05
C LEU A 207 -2.16 9.68 -10.82
N LEU A 208 -1.20 10.35 -10.18
CA LEU A 208 0.09 10.68 -10.77
C LEU A 208 0.93 9.43 -11.08
N ILE A 209 0.89 8.43 -10.19
CA ILE A 209 1.52 7.12 -10.43
C ILE A 209 0.85 6.44 -11.61
N LEU A 210 -0.49 6.37 -11.65
CA LEU A 210 -1.24 5.80 -12.77
C LEU A 210 -0.91 6.51 -14.09
N TYR A 211 -0.90 7.84 -14.11
CA TYR A 211 -0.52 8.62 -15.28
C TYR A 211 0.91 8.30 -15.73
N SER A 212 1.84 8.21 -14.78
CA SER A 212 3.24 7.88 -15.07
C SER A 212 3.39 6.49 -15.68
N VAL A 213 2.65 5.50 -15.17
CA VAL A 213 2.62 4.13 -15.71
C VAL A 213 2.02 4.11 -17.11
N LEU A 214 0.86 4.75 -17.32
CA LEU A 214 0.19 4.81 -18.63
C LEU A 214 1.04 5.51 -19.70
N ARG A 215 1.77 6.55 -19.32
CA ARG A 215 2.68 7.26 -20.23
C ARG A 215 3.84 6.37 -20.67
N ILE A 216 4.32 5.49 -19.81
CA ILE A 216 5.40 4.54 -20.17
C ILE A 216 4.85 3.50 -21.15
N THR A 217 3.67 2.94 -20.90
CA THR A 217 3.07 1.89 -21.75
C THR A 217 2.68 2.37 -23.15
N ARG A 218 2.41 3.67 -23.38
CA ARG A 218 2.03 4.20 -24.71
C ARG A 218 3.20 4.44 -25.67
N VAL A 219 4.43 4.43 -25.19
CA VAL A 219 5.61 4.77 -26.00
C VAL A 219 6.21 3.52 -26.67
N GLU A 220 5.72 2.34 -26.32
CA GLU A 220 6.00 1.04 -26.96
C GLU A 220 4.85 0.66 -27.90
#